data_AF-A0A252AJT0-F1
#
_entry.id   AF-A0A252AJT0-F1
#
_cell.length_a   1.000
_cell.length_b   1.000
_cell.length_c   1.000
_cell.angle_alpha   90.00
_cell.angle_beta   90.00
_cell.angle_gamma   90.00
#
_symmetry.space_group_name_H-M   'P 1'
#
loop_
_entity.id
_entity.type
_entity.pdbx_description
1 polymer ?
#
loop_
_entity_poly.entity_id
_entity_poly.type
_entity_poly.pdbx_seq_one_letter_code
_entity_poly.pdbx_strand_id
1 'polypeptide(L)'
;MNFGAWLNRESDGANGWTNVSVNLGVNIDGTYGKIGSSGAKLPYLSWNNSQGALSIRSPIGEDVLTITASGGMIIPWGTPSSSTAPCKPGQKQMDADYTYSCVAPDTWRRASNGTTW
;
A
#
# COMPACT_ATOMS: atom_id res chain seq x y z
N MET A 1 -15.50 11.16 11.33
CA MET A 1 -14.22 11.67 10.78
C MET A 1 -13.82 12.86 11.62
N ASN A 2 -12.69 12.79 12.31
CA ASN A 2 -12.19 13.89 13.13
C ASN A 2 -11.06 14.58 12.38
N PHE A 3 -11.24 15.87 12.12
CA PHE A 3 -10.18 16.72 11.59
C PHE A 3 -9.43 17.30 12.79
N GLY A 4 -8.14 17.03 12.85
CA GLY A 4 -7.25 17.62 13.84
C GLY A 4 -6.32 18.59 13.15
N ALA A 5 -6.21 19.78 13.71
CA ALA A 5 -5.09 20.65 13.44
C ALA A 5 -4.41 20.94 14.77
N TRP A 6 -3.09 20.90 14.78
CA TRP A 6 -2.32 21.46 15.88
C TRP A 6 -1.26 22.39 15.33
N LEU A 7 -1.03 23.47 16.06
CA LEU A 7 -0.01 24.46 15.76
C LEU A 7 1.23 24.10 16.57
N ASN A 8 2.32 23.79 15.88
CA ASN A 8 3.62 23.70 16.52
C ASN A 8 4.36 25.01 16.29
N ARG A 9 4.73 25.67 17.38
CA ARG A 9 5.74 26.73 17.33
C ARG A 9 7.09 26.05 17.42
N GLU A 10 7.84 26.06 16.33
CA GLU A 10 9.23 25.60 16.37
C GLU A 10 10.04 26.70 17.06
N SER A 11 10.70 26.33 18.16
CA SER A 11 11.55 27.23 18.94
C SER A 11 12.75 27.66 18.09
N ASP A 12 12.67 28.90 17.61
CA ASP A 12 13.71 29.81 17.14
C ASP A 12 14.86 29.20 16.31
N GLY A 13 14.76 29.35 14.98
CA GLY A 13 15.94 29.37 14.14
C GLY A 13 16.82 30.58 14.51
N ALA A 14 18.14 30.42 14.41
CA ALA A 14 19.18 31.38 14.85
C ALA A 14 19.06 32.85 14.36
N ASN A 15 18.04 33.17 13.54
CA ASN A 15 17.83 34.46 12.90
C ASN A 15 16.60 35.21 13.44
N GLY A 16 15.97 34.76 14.54
CA GLY A 16 14.85 35.46 15.18
C GLY A 16 13.50 35.34 14.46
N TRP A 17 13.39 34.45 13.47
CA TRP A 17 12.13 34.12 12.81
C TRP A 17 11.49 32.91 13.49
N THR A 18 10.26 33.06 13.98
CA THR A 18 9.46 31.92 14.46
C THR A 18 8.85 31.20 13.28
N ASN A 19 9.28 29.96 13.03
CA ASN A 19 8.58 29.09 12.09
C ASN A 19 7.32 28.55 12.78
N VAL A 20 6.16 28.76 12.16
CA VAL A 20 4.90 28.14 12.58
C VAL A 20 4.58 27.07 11.57
N SER A 21 4.66 25.81 11.98
CA SER A 21 4.21 24.69 11.16
C SER A 21 2.77 24.35 11.53
N VAL A 22 1.88 24.44 10.53
CA VAL A 22 0.51 23.94 10.65
C VAL A 22 0.54 22.48 10.23
N ASN A 23 0.32 21.58 11.18
CA ASN A 23 0.17 20.16 10.90
C ASN A 23 -1.31 19.84 10.73
N LEU A 24 -1.71 19.55 9.49
CA LEU A 24 -3.06 19.12 9.15
C LEU A 24 -3.10 17.60 9.11
N GLY A 25 -3.80 16.99 10.07
CA GLY A 25 -3.96 15.55 10.18
C GLY A 25 -5.41 15.15 9.99
N VAL A 26 -5.64 14.10 9.21
CA VAL A 26 -6.94 13.41 9.17
C VAL A 26 -6.82 12.21 10.10
N ASN A 27 -7.44 12.28 11.28
CA ASN A 27 -7.57 11.09 12.11
C ASN A 27 -8.82 10.33 11.66
N ILE A 28 -8.58 9.22 10.95
CA ILE A 28 -9.63 8.33 10.52
C ILE A 28 -9.69 7.13 11.47
N ASP A 29 -10.01 7.41 12.74
CA ASP A 29 -10.13 6.39 13.77
C ASP A 29 -11.29 5.43 13.45
N GLY A 30 -10.95 4.14 13.37
CA GLY A 30 -11.85 2.99 13.51
C GLY A 30 -12.86 2.73 12.38
N THR A 31 -12.94 3.58 11.36
CA THR A 31 -13.91 3.40 10.27
C THR A 31 -13.23 3.64 8.94
N TYR A 32 -13.05 2.59 8.13
CA TYR A 32 -12.50 2.55 6.77
C TYR A 32 -12.43 3.93 6.07
N GLY A 33 -11.35 4.66 6.32
CA GLY A 33 -11.12 5.97 5.73
C GLY A 33 -10.68 5.84 4.30
N LYS A 34 -11.59 5.97 3.35
CA LYS A 34 -11.25 6.00 1.93
C LYS A 34 -10.83 7.42 1.57
N ILE A 35 -9.54 7.64 1.34
CA ILE A 35 -9.07 8.84 0.64
C ILE A 35 -9.06 8.49 -0.85
N GLY A 36 -10.11 8.86 -1.58
CA GLY A 36 -10.27 8.59 -3.01
C GLY A 36 -11.36 9.46 -3.64
N SER A 37 -11.23 9.77 -4.94
CA SER A 37 -12.19 10.63 -5.65
C SER A 37 -13.47 9.88 -5.99
N SER A 38 -14.62 10.53 -5.80
CA SER A 38 -15.91 10.01 -6.24
C SER A 38 -15.99 10.05 -7.77
N GLY A 39 -16.00 8.89 -8.42
CA GLY A 39 -16.31 8.79 -9.85
C GLY A 39 -15.61 7.62 -10.55
N ALA A 40 -14.37 7.32 -10.15
CA ALA A 40 -13.68 6.10 -10.56
C ALA A 40 -13.28 5.32 -9.30
N LYS A 41 -13.53 4.02 -9.34
CA LYS A 41 -13.02 3.08 -8.35
C LYS A 41 -11.48 3.12 -8.45
N LEU A 42 -10.82 3.91 -7.60
CA LEU A 42 -9.35 4.04 -7.53
C LEU A 42 -8.79 3.27 -6.32
N PRO A 43 -7.52 2.85 -6.36
CA PRO A 43 -6.86 2.33 -5.18
C PRO A 43 -6.93 3.33 -4.04
N TYR A 44 -7.20 2.86 -2.83
CA TYR A 44 -7.28 3.72 -1.64
C TYR A 44 -6.33 3.23 -0.56
N LEU A 45 -5.85 4.19 0.22
CA LEU A 45 -5.05 3.92 1.41
C LEU A 45 -5.98 3.58 2.57
N SER A 46 -5.70 2.49 3.29
CA SER A 46 -6.42 2.08 4.49
C SER A 46 -5.44 1.69 5.58
N TRP A 47 -5.73 2.11 6.81
CA TRP A 47 -4.84 1.99 7.97
C TRP A 47 -5.57 1.18 9.05
N ASN A 48 -4.83 0.45 9.88
CA ASN A 48 -5.35 -0.31 11.03
C ASN A 48 -6.61 -1.13 10.70
N ASN A 49 -6.48 -2.04 9.74
CA ASN A 49 -7.57 -2.92 9.34
C ASN A 49 -7.21 -4.40 9.58
N SER A 50 -8.17 -5.31 9.33
CA SER A 50 -7.96 -6.74 9.52
C SER A 50 -6.81 -7.35 8.72
N GLN A 51 -6.37 -6.70 7.63
CA GLN A 51 -5.23 -7.18 6.84
C GLN A 51 -3.89 -6.47 7.15
N GLY A 52 -3.85 -5.31 7.81
CA GLY A 52 -2.57 -4.72 8.24
C GLY A 52 -2.60 -3.30 8.83
N ALA A 53 -1.40 -2.81 9.14
CA ALA A 53 -1.18 -1.45 9.64
C ALA A 53 -1.37 -0.40 8.53
N LEU A 54 -0.95 -0.71 7.31
CA LEU A 54 -1.15 0.09 6.10
C LEU A 54 -1.43 -0.81 4.89
N SER A 55 -2.52 -0.58 4.17
CA SER A 55 -2.84 -1.31 2.94
C SER A 55 -3.25 -0.35 1.82
N ILE A 56 -2.78 -0.59 0.60
CA ILE A 56 -3.33 -0.03 -0.63
C ILE A 56 -4.27 -1.08 -1.20
N ARG A 57 -5.57 -0.78 -1.24
CA ARG A 57 -6.57 -1.75 -1.71
C ARG A 57 -7.07 -1.40 -3.09
N SER A 58 -7.20 -2.43 -3.91
CA SER A 58 -7.87 -2.36 -5.20
C SER A 58 -9.38 -2.15 -4.99
N PRO A 59 -10.07 -1.47 -5.91
CA PRO A 59 -11.50 -1.24 -5.79
C PRO A 59 -12.38 -2.49 -5.94
N ILE A 60 -11.77 -3.59 -6.38
CA ILE A 60 -12.40 -4.91 -6.51
C ILE A 60 -12.19 -5.79 -5.27
N GLY A 61 -11.53 -5.27 -4.21
CA GLY A 61 -11.38 -5.98 -2.93
C GLY A 61 -10.03 -6.67 -2.73
N GLU A 62 -9.21 -6.77 -3.78
CA GLU A 62 -7.85 -7.32 -3.70
C GLU A 62 -6.87 -6.33 -3.07
N ASP A 63 -5.96 -6.81 -2.23
CA ASP A 63 -4.86 -6.00 -1.71
C ASP A 63 -3.81 -5.80 -2.82
N VAL A 64 -3.42 -4.54 -3.08
CA VAL A 64 -2.31 -4.19 -4.01
C VAL A 64 -0.97 -4.24 -3.28
N LEU A 65 -0.98 -3.84 -2.01
CA LEU A 65 0.16 -3.88 -1.11
C LEU A 65 -0.37 -3.81 0.33
N THR A 66 0.09 -4.71 1.19
CA THR A 66 -0.25 -4.68 2.61
C THR A 66 1.02 -4.73 3.46
N ILE A 67 1.15 -3.77 4.39
CA ILE A 67 2.17 -3.75 5.44
C ILE A 67 1.52 -4.21 6.73
N THR A 68 2.00 -5.32 7.28
CA THR A 68 1.48 -5.92 8.51
C THR A 68 1.86 -5.06 9.73
N ALA A 69 1.18 -5.29 10.85
CA ALA A 69 1.52 -4.64 12.12
C ALA A 69 2.96 -4.97 12.60
N SER A 70 3.51 -6.11 12.16
CA SER A 70 4.90 -6.50 12.44
C SER A 70 5.92 -5.91 11.45
N GLY A 71 5.49 -5.06 10.51
CA GLY A 71 6.36 -4.46 9.50
C GLY A 71 6.68 -5.37 8.30
N GLY A 72 6.00 -6.52 8.17
CA GLY A 72 6.12 -7.39 7.01
C GLY A 72 5.36 -6.83 5.80
N MET A 73 5.83 -7.13 4.60
CA MET A 73 5.17 -6.77 3.35
C MET A 73 4.50 -8.00 2.72
N ILE A 74 3.20 -7.89 2.43
CA ILE A 74 2.43 -8.89 1.70
C ILE A 74 2.21 -8.39 0.27
N ILE A 75 2.69 -9.18 -0.69
CA ILE A 75 2.52 -8.97 -2.14
C ILE A 75 1.18 -9.60 -2.56
N PRO A 76 0.49 -9.07 -3.59
CA PRO A 76 -0.77 -9.64 -4.07
C PRO A 76 -0.68 -11.14 -4.37
N TRP A 77 -1.65 -11.89 -3.84
CA TRP A 77 -1.76 -13.32 -4.07
C TRP A 77 -2.36 -13.59 -5.45
N GLY A 78 -1.72 -14.48 -6.22
CA GLY A 78 -2.21 -14.87 -7.53
C GLY A 78 -1.21 -15.69 -8.34
N THR A 79 -1.76 -16.58 -9.17
CA THR A 79 -1.00 -17.36 -10.15
C THR A 79 -1.39 -16.87 -11.55
N PRO A 80 -0.44 -16.41 -12.38
CA PRO A 80 -0.73 -16.13 -13.78
C PRO A 80 -1.31 -17.38 -14.47
N SER A 81 -2.34 -17.22 -15.30
CA SER A 81 -2.98 -18.35 -15.99
C SER A 81 -2.05 -19.09 -16.96
N SER A 82 -0.98 -18.44 -17.41
CA SER A 82 0.11 -19.03 -18.18
C SER A 82 1.37 -18.17 -18.10
N SER A 83 2.50 -18.68 -18.63
CA SER A 83 3.74 -17.90 -18.76
C SER A 83 3.62 -16.72 -19.73
N THR A 84 2.53 -16.66 -20.51
CA THR A 84 2.23 -15.62 -21.49
C THR A 84 0.97 -14.82 -21.15
N ALA A 85 0.47 -14.95 -19.92
CA ALA A 85 -0.71 -14.20 -19.48
C ALA A 85 -0.41 -12.69 -19.47
N PRO A 86 -1.40 -11.83 -19.78
CA PRO A 86 -1.20 -10.39 -19.86
C PRO A 86 -0.53 -9.80 -18.62
N CYS A 87 0.57 -9.06 -18.79
CA CYS A 87 1.29 -8.43 -17.68
C CYS A 87 2.16 -7.24 -18.10
N LYS A 88 2.46 -6.38 -17.14
CA LYS A 88 3.39 -5.26 -17.32
C LYS A 88 4.77 -5.58 -16.72
N PRO A 89 5.88 -5.28 -17.41
CA PRO A 89 7.22 -5.47 -16.86
C PRO A 89 7.35 -4.88 -15.46
N GLY A 90 7.93 -5.66 -14.54
CA GLY A 90 8.07 -5.29 -13.13
C GLY A 90 6.96 -5.84 -12.22
N GLN A 91 5.78 -6.17 -12.75
CA GLN A 91 4.67 -6.74 -11.97
C GLN A 91 5.09 -8.01 -11.24
N LYS A 92 4.60 -8.16 -10.00
CA LYS A 92 4.85 -9.28 -9.10
C LYS A 92 3.53 -9.90 -8.66
N GLN A 93 3.52 -11.21 -8.56
CA GLN A 93 2.47 -12.01 -7.93
C GLN A 93 3.12 -13.17 -7.19
N MET A 94 2.41 -13.76 -6.25
CA MET A 94 2.89 -14.91 -5.48
C MET A 94 1.75 -15.87 -5.20
N ASP A 95 2.06 -17.16 -5.21
CA ASP A 95 1.17 -18.19 -4.68
C ASP A 95 1.89 -19.00 -3.59
N ALA A 96 1.29 -20.13 -3.22
CA ALA A 96 1.82 -20.97 -2.17
C ALA A 96 3.23 -21.47 -2.45
N ASP A 97 3.62 -21.68 -3.71
CA ASP A 97 4.84 -22.39 -4.09
C ASP A 97 5.83 -21.54 -4.89
N TYR A 98 5.36 -20.45 -5.50
CA TYR A 98 6.15 -19.68 -6.44
C TYR A 98 5.98 -18.17 -6.29
N THR A 99 7.07 -17.45 -6.55
CA THR A 99 7.07 -16.00 -6.81
C THR A 99 7.15 -15.76 -8.31
N TYR A 100 6.21 -14.98 -8.85
CA TYR A 100 6.10 -14.64 -10.26
C TYR A 100 6.58 -13.22 -10.52
N SER A 101 7.35 -13.04 -11.59
CA SER A 101 7.85 -11.75 -12.07
C SER A 101 7.60 -11.60 -13.56
N CYS A 102 6.90 -10.54 -13.94
CA CYS A 102 6.76 -10.16 -15.34
C CYS A 102 8.07 -9.47 -15.77
N VAL A 103 8.84 -10.12 -16.66
CA VAL A 103 10.18 -9.66 -17.07
C VAL A 103 10.17 -8.88 -18.39
N ALA A 104 9.12 -9.08 -19.20
CA ALA A 104 8.81 -8.40 -20.44
C ALA A 104 7.28 -8.39 -20.60
N PRO A 105 6.69 -7.58 -21.50
CA PRO A 105 5.24 -7.59 -21.72
C PRO A 105 4.75 -9.03 -21.92
N ASP A 106 3.71 -9.38 -21.17
CA ASP A 106 3.04 -10.67 -21.22
C ASP A 106 4.03 -11.85 -21.10
N THR A 107 5.10 -11.69 -20.32
CA THR A 107 6.16 -12.70 -20.14
C THR A 107 6.46 -12.89 -18.66
N TRP A 108 5.89 -13.95 -18.09
CA TRP A 108 6.12 -14.32 -16.70
C TRP A 108 7.31 -15.27 -16.54
N ARG A 109 8.12 -15.01 -15.53
CA ARG A 109 9.10 -15.94 -14.96
C ARG A 109 8.69 -16.25 -13.53
N ARG A 110 8.92 -17.50 -13.10
CA ARG A 110 8.66 -17.93 -11.73
C ARG A 110 9.92 -18.47 -11.09
N ALA A 111 10.04 -18.28 -9.79
CA ALA A 111 11.02 -18.92 -8.93
C ALA A 111 10.30 -19.63 -7.80
N SER A 112 10.77 -20.82 -7.41
CA SER A 112 10.26 -21.50 -6.21
C SER A 112 10.50 -20.59 -5.00
N ASN A 113 9.51 -20.47 -4.12
CA ASN A 113 9.62 -19.72 -2.88
C ASN A 113 10.20 -20.55 -1.72
N GLY A 114 10.56 -21.82 -1.99
CA GLY A 114 11.18 -22.70 -1.01
C GLY A 114 10.21 -23.44 -0.09
N THR A 115 8.96 -23.70 -0.49
CA THR A 115 7.98 -24.47 0.32
C THR A 115 8.39 -25.90 0.70
N THR A 116 9.52 -26.39 0.20
CA THR A 116 10.17 -27.61 0.68
C THR A 116 11.41 -27.21 1.49
N TRP A 117 11.23 -27.04 2.81
CA TRP A 117 12.30 -26.92 3.80
C TRP A 117 12.63 -28.28 4.39
#